data_AF-A0A1G5UEU8-F1
#
_entry.id   AF-A0A1G5UEU8-F1
#
_cell.length_a   1.000
_cell.length_b   1.000
_cell.length_c   1.000
_cell.angle_alpha   90.00
_cell.angle_beta   90.00
_cell.angle_gamma   90.00
#
_symmetry.space_group_name_H-M   'P 1'
#
loop_
_entity.id
_entity.type
_entity.pdbx_description
1 polymer ?
#
loop_
_entity_poly.entity_id
_entity_poly.type
_entity_poly.pdbx_seq_one_letter_code
_entity_poly.pdbx_strand_id
1 'polypeptide(L)' 'MSESVAPASVEPRVVRAPLMLGLIAFPIVFVWFLFLPGFTRSLRLVALAYTFAPVVVAAAFLMVSAAVLGIAEILGVAR' A
#
# COMPACT_ATOMS: atom_id res chain seq x y z
N MET A 1 1.19 44.63 -9.78
CA MET A 1 0.34 43.95 -8.77
C MET A 1 0.75 42.50 -8.77
N SER A 2 1.49 42.08 -7.74
CA SER A 2 1.93 40.70 -7.58
C SER A 2 0.88 39.99 -6.72
N GLU A 3 0.08 39.11 -7.31
CA GLU A 3 -0.80 38.23 -6.55
C GLU A 3 0.08 37.26 -5.74
N SER A 4 0.06 37.40 -4.42
CA SER A 4 0.61 36.39 -3.53
C SER A 4 -0.31 35.16 -3.58
N VAL A 5 0.08 34.15 -4.36
CA VAL A 5 -0.54 32.82 -4.28
C VAL A 5 -0.18 32.24 -2.91
N ALA A 6 -1.06 32.43 -1.94
CA ALA A 6 -0.95 31.74 -0.66
C ALA A 6 -1.01 30.22 -0.93
N PRO A 7 -0.07 29.41 -0.40
CA PRO A 7 -0.20 27.97 -0.52
C PRO A 7 -1.49 27.58 0.18
N ALA A 8 -2.41 26.92 -0.53
CA ALA A 8 -3.59 26.34 0.06
C ALA A 8 -3.13 25.43 1.19
N SER A 9 -3.28 25.87 2.43
CA SER A 9 -3.01 25.06 3.61
C SER A 9 -4.03 23.92 3.57
N VAL A 10 -3.59 22.77 3.07
CA VAL A 10 -4.42 21.58 3.01
C VAL A 10 -4.60 21.11 4.45
N GLU A 11 -5.67 21.57 5.10
CA GLU A 11 -6.09 21.07 6.40
C GLU A 11 -6.13 19.53 6.31
N PRO A 12 -5.45 18.79 7.21
CA PRO A 12 -5.47 17.34 7.17
C PRO A 12 -6.92 16.86 7.22
N ARG A 13 -7.38 16.20 6.14
CA ARG A 13 -8.74 15.66 6.10
C ARG A 13 -8.83 14.60 7.19
N VAL A 14 -9.61 14.88 8.24
CA VAL A 14 -9.85 13.93 9.32
C VAL A 14 -10.55 12.72 8.75
N VAL A 15 -9.80 11.63 8.55
CA VAL A 15 -10.33 10.38 8.05
C VAL A 15 -11.19 9.78 9.16
N ARG A 16 -12.50 9.70 8.93
CA ARG A 16 -13.44 9.16 9.93
C ARG A 16 -13.20 7.66 10.10
N ALA A 17 -13.26 7.16 11.33
CA ALA A 17 -13.04 5.74 11.65
C ALA A 17 -13.89 4.76 10.80
N PRO A 18 -15.18 5.01 10.49
CA PRO A 18 -15.96 4.14 9.61
C PRO A 18 -15.39 4.02 8.19
N LEU A 19 -14.80 5.11 7.67
CA LEU A 19 -14.19 5.11 6.35
C LEU A 19 -12.90 4.29 6.32
N MET A 20 -12.08 4.34 7.38
CA MET A 20 -10.92 3.46 7.53
C MET A 20 -11.33 1.99 7.62
N LEU A 21 -12.38 1.70 8.40
CA LEU A 21 -12.93 0.34 8.51
C LEU A 21 -13.39 -0.19 7.16
N GLY A 22 -14.12 0.61 6.38
CA GLY A 22 -14.52 0.25 5.02
C GLY A 22 -13.34 -0.01 4.10
N LEU A 23 -12.29 0.82 4.18
CA LEU A 23 -11.08 0.66 3.38
C LEU A 23 -10.35 -0.67 3.64
N ILE A 24 -10.35 -1.14 4.90
CA ILE A 24 -9.73 -2.40 5.29
C ILE A 24 -10.67 -3.60 5.03
N ALA A 25 -11.93 -3.48 5.40
CA ALA A 25 -12.89 -4.59 5.34
C ALA A 25 -13.30 -4.93 3.90
N PHE A 26 -13.46 -3.93 3.03
CA PHE A 26 -13.91 -4.13 1.65
C PHE A 26 -13.05 -5.11 0.84
N PRO A 27 -11.70 -4.97 0.77
CA PRO A 27 -10.86 -5.92 0.05
C PRO A 27 -10.92 -7.33 0.66
N ILE A 28 -11.02 -7.45 1.99
CA ILE A 28 -11.13 -8.75 2.68
C ILE A 28 -12.43 -9.47 2.27
N VAL A 29 -13.56 -8.76 2.33
CA VAL A 29 -14.87 -9.29 1.95
C VAL A 29 -14.90 -9.62 0.46
N PHE A 30 -14.35 -8.76 -0.39
CA PHE A 30 -14.27 -8.98 -1.83
C PHE A 30 -13.50 -10.27 -2.17
N VAL A 31 -12.33 -10.46 -1.54
CA VAL A 31 -11.52 -11.66 -1.74
C VAL A 31 -12.25 -12.90 -1.23
N TRP A 32 -12.85 -12.84 -0.04
CA TRP A 32 -13.65 -13.93 0.51
C TRP A 32 -14.78 -14.34 -0.46
N PHE A 33 -15.46 -13.36 -1.06
CA PHE A 33 -16.55 -13.62 -2.00
C PHE A 33 -16.10 -14.44 -3.21
N LEU A 34 -14.89 -14.19 -3.71
CA LEU A 34 -14.32 -14.90 -4.87
C LEU A 34 -13.93 -16.36 -4.56
N PHE A 35 -13.81 -16.73 -3.28
CA PHE A 35 -13.58 -18.11 -2.85
C PHE A 35 -14.86 -18.94 -2.72
N LEU A 36 -16.05 -18.34 -2.78
CA LEU A 36 -17.30 -19.09 -2.78
C LEU A 36 -17.38 -20.07 -3.99
N PRO A 37 -18.11 -21.18 -3.85
CA PRO A 37 -18.41 -22.06 -4.97
C PRO A 37 -19.21 -21.30 -6.04
N GLY A 38 -18.78 -21.40 -7.30
CA GLY A 38 -19.39 -20.69 -8.44
C GLY A 38 -18.40 -19.84 -9.25
N PHE A 39 -17.26 -19.46 -8.67
CA PHE A 39 -16.21 -18.71 -9.37
C PHE A 39 -15.10 -19.60 -9.93
N THR A 40 -14.55 -19.19 -11.08
CA THR A 40 -13.49 -19.95 -11.76
C THR A 40 -12.16 -19.92 -10.99
N ARG A 41 -11.31 -20.93 -11.23
CA ARG A 41 -9.97 -21.02 -10.61
C ARG A 41 -9.12 -19.79 -10.92
N SER A 42 -9.20 -19.26 -12.14
CA SER A 42 -8.46 -18.05 -12.54
C SER A 42 -8.87 -16.84 -11.71
N LEU A 43 -10.15 -16.67 -11.42
CA LEU A 43 -10.65 -15.55 -10.62
C LEU A 43 -10.13 -15.60 -9.17
N ARG A 44 -10.04 -16.80 -8.60
CA ARG A 44 -9.46 -17.04 -7.27
C ARG A 44 -7.97 -16.70 -7.23
N LEU A 45 -7.22 -17.01 -8.29
CA LEU A 45 -5.80 -16.64 -8.40
C LEU A 45 -5.62 -15.12 -8.49
N VAL A 46 -6.48 -14.43 -9.25
CA VAL A 46 -6.48 -12.96 -9.31
C VAL A 46 -6.78 -12.36 -7.94
N ALA A 47 -7.73 -12.92 -7.18
CA ALA A 47 -8.05 -12.48 -5.82
C ALA A 47 -6.85 -12.65 -4.86
N LEU A 48 -6.15 -13.78 -4.95
CA LEU A 48 -4.92 -14.02 -4.19
C LEU A 48 -3.83 -13.03 -4.57
N ALA A 49 -3.58 -12.85 -5.86
CA ALA A 49 -2.58 -11.90 -6.34
C ALA A 49 -2.91 -10.48 -5.88
N TYR A 50 -4.16 -10.04 -5.96
CA TYR A 50 -4.60 -8.74 -5.49
C TYR A 50 -4.32 -8.54 -3.98
N THR A 51 -4.58 -9.56 -3.16
CA THR A 51 -4.36 -9.51 -1.71
C THR A 51 -2.87 -9.51 -1.34
N PHE A 52 -2.09 -10.37 -1.96
CA PHE A 52 -0.72 -10.65 -1.55
C PHE A 52 0.33 -9.84 -2.31
N ALA A 53 0.05 -9.36 -3.52
CA ALA A 53 0.98 -8.51 -4.28
C ALA A 53 1.49 -7.30 -3.49
N PRO A 54 0.66 -6.48 -2.82
CA PRO A 54 1.17 -5.33 -2.06
C PRO A 54 2.09 -5.76 -0.91
N VAL A 55 1.81 -6.89 -0.25
CA VAL A 55 2.67 -7.44 0.81
C VAL A 55 4.03 -7.88 0.24
N VAL A 56 4.02 -8.59 -0.89
CA VAL A 56 5.24 -9.03 -1.58
C VAL A 56 6.07 -7.85 -2.04
N VAL A 57 5.44 -6.83 -2.63
CA VAL A 57 6.11 -5.60 -3.08
C VAL A 57 6.71 -4.83 -1.90
N ALA A 58 5.95 -4.66 -0.81
CA ALA A 58 6.45 -4.00 0.39
C ALA A 58 7.65 -4.75 1.00
N ALA A 59 7.56 -6.08 1.09
CA ALA A 59 8.66 -6.91 1.59
C ALA A 59 9.91 -6.81 0.70
N ALA A 60 9.74 -6.86 -0.63
CA ALA A 60 10.85 -6.70 -1.57
C ALA A 60 11.49 -5.32 -1.44
N PHE A 61 10.69 -4.26 -1.32
CA PHE A 61 11.17 -2.90 -1.13
C PHE A 61 12.00 -2.76 0.17
N LEU A 62 11.51 -3.35 1.27
CA LEU A 62 12.22 -3.35 2.56
C LEU A 62 13.56 -4.11 2.47
N MET A 63 13.59 -5.27 1.81
CA MET A 63 14.83 -6.03 1.59
C MET A 63 15.85 -5.24 0.78
N VAL A 64 15.43 -4.61 -0.32
CA VAL A 64 16.31 -3.78 -1.15
C VAL A 64 16.84 -2.59 -0.36
N SER A 65 15.97 -1.91 0.38
CA SER A 65 16.36 -0.76 1.21
C SER A 65 17.40 -1.15 2.28
N ALA A 66 17.19 -2.28 2.94
CA ALA A 66 18.15 -2.82 3.91
C ALA A 66 19.49 -3.18 3.27
N ALA A 67 19.47 -3.79 2.08
CA ALA A 67 20.69 -4.12 1.34
C ALA A 67 21.47 -2.86 0.93
N VAL A 68 20.76 -1.83 0.44
CA VAL A 68 21.37 -0.54 0.06
C VAL A 68 22.00 0.15 1.27
N LEU A 69 21.30 0.19 2.41
CA LEU A 69 21.84 0.75 3.65
C LEU A 69 23.09 -0.01 4.12
N GLY A 70 23.07 -1.35 4.08
CA GLY A 70 24.24 -2.16 4.42
C GLY A 70 25.46 -1.88 3.53
N ILE A 71 25.24 -1.66 2.22
CA ILE A 71 26.31 -1.26 1.30
C ILE A 71 26.82 0.16 1.61
N ALA A 72 25.92 1.10 1.90
CA ALA A 72 26.29 2.49 2.22
C ALA A 72 27.14 2.58 3.50
N GLU A 73 26.85 1.76 4.50
CA GLU A 73 27.66 1.60 5.72
C GLU A 73 29.07 1.07 5.40
N ILE A 74 29.18 0.02 4.58
CA ILE A 74 30.49 -0.55 4.15
C ILE A 74 31.34 0.48 3.42
N LEU A 75 30.71 1.30 2.58
CA LEU A 75 31.39 2.34 1.80
C LEU A 75 31.66 3.62 2.61
N GLY A 76 31.19 3.71 3.86
CA GLY A 76 31.36 4.87 4.74
C GLY A 76 30.59 6.11 4.29
N VAL A 77 29.59 5.96 3.42
CA VAL A 77 28.79 7.05 2.85
C VAL A 77 27.62 7.45 3.77
N ALA A 78 27.25 6.60 4.72
CA ALA A 78 26.06 6.77 5.56
C ALA A 78 26.25 7.63 6.83
N ARG A 79 27.34 8.42 6.95
CA ARG A 79 27.63 9.25 8.14
C ARG A 79 27.07 10.66 8.06
#